data_AF-A0AAE1BVV5-F1
#
_entry.id   AF-A0AAE1BVV5-F1
#
_cell.length_a   1.000
_cell.length_b   1.000
_cell.length_c   1.000
_cell.angle_alpha   90.00
_cell.angle_beta   90.00
_cell.angle_gamma   90.00
#
_symmetry.space_group_name_H-M   'P 1'
#
loop_
_entity.id
_entity.type
_entity.pdbx_description
1 polymer ?
#
loop_
_entity_poly.entity_id
_entity_poly.type
_entity_poly.pdbx_seq_one_letter_code
_entity_poly.pdbx_strand_id
1 'polypeptide(L)'
;RLVKSYLPKKKECEDLQFSSVRSFRDVVMRQQTWQHLSDGNRVQQQLHHSLQQLEKSKKNYEKAFREAEKAQDNYLKADADLHLSRAEVEKQRMNASIKNQQCEDSKTEYANQLQKTNQLQGDHYNTVMPGIFQGLQDLDEKRINNFKNLLKKSVEIERSVFPIINKCLDGIVSAAESIDEHSDSQVVIERYKSGFTPPGDIPFDDLSTPRQNGGGGGLGGGGGGVGGGGGGGGDGNTPTTHTPLRQDTIKGTISASKLKKRGGIFGIFASNKNNFSFSEKDDFSDLPPNQRKKRIQQRIDDVTTKLHQETAARDGLLKMKEVYEGNPSLGDPMSIMGQLNDSCQRIEKLRSELQRYQNMLDDVDGDIQQQQQSGGGGGGGGASGGPSTPNASLTPPTTTTTTTTTTTTTPGEPKSTTTTTTTTPPEKLPSQGSSHSPESGIGLSHNSLPGSDTYDQPDGDDNTEFYDTEPLPVIGTCRALYNFDGTSEGSMNMTEGEELNVIEIDQGDGWTRVRRVSSFEEGFVPTSYIEMTLYNNC
;
A
#
# COMPACT_ATOMS: atom_id res chain seq x y z
N ARG A 1 19.37 17.23 -28.62
CA ARG A 1 20.27 17.22 -27.42
C ARG A 1 19.48 17.24 -26.10
N LEU A 2 18.50 18.13 -25.93
CA LEU A 2 17.81 18.41 -24.64
C LEU A 2 17.23 17.19 -23.89
N VAL A 3 16.74 16.15 -24.58
CA VAL A 3 16.30 14.88 -23.96
C VAL A 3 17.38 14.25 -23.07
N LYS A 4 18.67 14.31 -23.48
CA LYS A 4 19.80 13.78 -22.69
C LYS A 4 20.12 14.60 -21.43
N SER A 5 19.65 15.85 -21.33
CA SER A 5 19.78 16.69 -20.14
C SER A 5 18.53 16.70 -19.24
N TYR A 6 17.37 16.32 -19.80
CA TYR A 6 16.11 16.19 -19.04
C TYR A 6 16.04 14.86 -18.27
N LEU A 7 16.33 13.74 -18.94
CA LEU A 7 16.25 12.40 -18.35
C LEU A 7 17.03 12.22 -17.03
N PRO A 8 18.27 12.73 -16.88
CA PRO A 8 18.99 12.66 -15.61
C PRO A 8 18.26 13.36 -14.46
N LYS A 9 17.65 14.52 -14.70
CA LYS A 9 16.93 15.29 -13.67
C LYS A 9 15.60 14.66 -13.27
N LYS A 10 14.86 14.09 -14.23
CA LYS A 10 13.67 13.29 -13.91
C LYS A 10 14.05 12.11 -13.02
N LYS A 11 15.10 11.38 -13.40
CA LYS A 11 15.61 10.27 -12.58
C LYS A 11 16.09 10.74 -11.20
N GLU A 12 16.78 11.87 -11.11
CA GLU A 12 17.21 12.46 -9.84
C GLU A 12 16.01 12.78 -8.92
N CYS A 13 14.86 13.19 -9.47
CA CYS A 13 13.59 13.32 -8.75
C CYS A 13 13.04 11.97 -8.27
N GLU A 14 12.99 10.97 -9.16
CA GLU A 14 12.52 9.60 -8.86
C GLU A 14 13.40 8.92 -7.78
N ASP A 15 14.73 9.05 -7.87
CA ASP A 15 15.69 8.54 -6.89
C ASP A 15 15.57 9.29 -5.54
N LEU A 16 15.25 10.60 -5.52
CA LEU A 16 15.01 11.36 -4.29
C LEU A 16 13.66 11.02 -3.62
N GLN A 17 12.61 10.76 -4.41
CA GLN A 17 11.37 10.20 -3.89
C GLN A 17 11.60 8.82 -3.29
N PHE A 18 12.30 7.92 -4.00
CA PHE A 18 12.58 6.56 -3.56
C PHE A 18 13.46 6.51 -2.30
N SER A 19 14.55 7.29 -2.25
CA SER A 19 15.40 7.39 -1.05
C SER A 19 14.65 7.97 0.15
N SER A 20 13.67 8.86 -0.08
CA SER A 20 12.89 9.45 1.01
C SER A 20 11.78 8.52 1.50
N VAL A 21 11.10 7.78 0.63
CA VAL A 21 10.21 6.66 1.04
C VAL A 21 10.99 5.65 1.88
N ARG A 22 12.24 5.35 1.49
CA ARG A 22 13.14 4.49 2.26
C ARG A 22 13.56 5.09 3.62
N SER A 23 13.69 6.42 3.72
CA SER A 23 13.99 7.14 4.97
C SER A 23 12.75 7.32 5.88
N PHE A 24 11.54 7.33 5.34
CA PHE A 24 10.30 7.19 6.15
C PHE A 24 10.07 5.77 6.63
N ARG A 25 10.48 4.78 5.83
CA ARG A 25 10.49 3.35 6.17
C ARG A 25 11.77 2.93 6.90
N ASP A 26 12.52 3.89 7.46
CA ASP A 26 13.81 3.62 8.10
C ASP A 26 13.62 2.75 9.36
N VAL A 27 14.23 1.56 9.30
CA VAL A 27 14.17 0.55 10.35
C VAL A 27 14.76 1.09 11.66
N VAL A 28 15.76 1.97 11.60
CA VAL A 28 16.40 2.57 12.78
C VAL A 28 15.41 3.44 13.56
N MET A 29 14.67 4.32 12.86
CA MET A 29 13.67 5.19 13.49
C MET A 29 12.52 4.37 14.11
N ARG A 30 12.05 3.33 13.40
CA ARG A 30 11.04 2.40 13.92
C ARG A 30 11.52 1.64 15.16
N GLN A 31 12.75 1.13 15.14
CA GLN A 31 13.32 0.38 16.24
C GLN A 31 13.55 1.26 17.49
N GLN A 32 14.01 2.50 17.31
CA GLN A 32 14.16 3.46 18.41
C GLN A 32 12.81 3.87 19.01
N THR A 33 11.79 4.09 18.18
CA THR A 33 10.41 4.34 18.66
C THR A 33 9.87 3.15 19.47
N TRP A 34 10.02 1.93 18.96
CA TRP A 34 9.62 0.70 19.67
C TRP A 34 10.38 0.52 20.99
N GLN A 35 11.67 0.87 21.03
CA GLN A 35 12.48 0.80 22.24
C GLN A 35 11.97 1.76 23.31
N HIS A 36 11.78 3.05 23.01
CA HIS A 36 11.23 4.02 23.96
C HIS A 36 9.84 3.63 24.47
N LEU A 37 8.95 3.13 23.61
CA LEU A 37 7.63 2.61 24.02
C LEU A 37 7.76 1.37 24.92
N SER A 38 8.70 0.47 24.63
CA SER A 38 8.96 -0.71 25.46
C SER A 38 9.54 -0.34 26.83
N ASP A 39 10.40 0.66 26.89
CA ASP A 39 10.94 1.18 28.14
C ASP A 39 9.87 1.92 28.96
N GLY A 40 8.98 2.67 28.31
CA GLY A 40 7.80 3.28 28.95
C GLY A 40 6.90 2.24 29.63
N ASN A 41 6.50 1.20 28.90
CA ASN A 41 5.72 0.09 29.45
C ASN A 41 6.46 -0.60 30.61
N ARG A 42 7.77 -0.84 30.47
CA ARG A 42 8.61 -1.47 31.50
C ARG A 42 8.64 -0.66 32.80
N VAL A 43 8.83 0.66 32.75
CA VAL A 43 8.89 1.50 33.96
C VAL A 43 7.51 1.76 34.57
N GLN A 44 6.45 1.74 33.76
CA GLN A 44 5.06 1.78 34.24
C GLN A 44 4.67 0.48 34.97
N GLN A 45 5.01 -0.68 34.41
CA GLN A 45 4.84 -1.98 35.09
C GLN A 45 5.64 -2.06 36.39
N GLN A 46 6.88 -1.53 36.41
CA GLN A 46 7.72 -1.48 37.61
C GLN A 46 7.08 -0.64 38.73
N LEU A 47 6.51 0.53 38.41
CA LEU A 47 5.78 1.36 39.39
C LEU A 47 4.49 0.66 39.85
N HIS A 48 3.71 0.08 38.94
CA HIS A 48 2.49 -0.65 39.27
C HIS A 48 2.75 -1.82 40.23
N HIS A 49 3.80 -2.62 39.99
CA HIS A 49 4.19 -3.69 40.90
C HIS A 49 4.62 -3.15 42.28
N SER A 50 5.34 -2.02 42.34
CA SER A 50 5.72 -1.39 43.61
C SER A 50 4.51 -0.92 44.42
N LEU A 51 3.46 -0.43 43.75
CA LEU A 51 2.19 -0.06 44.37
C LEU A 51 1.43 -1.30 44.89
N GLN A 52 1.40 -2.41 44.13
CA GLN A 52 0.82 -3.67 44.60
C GLN A 52 1.49 -4.19 45.88
N GLN A 53 2.82 -4.16 45.97
CA GLN A 53 3.56 -4.60 47.17
C GLN A 53 3.34 -3.65 48.36
N LEU A 54 3.19 -2.34 48.10
CA LEU A 54 2.84 -1.37 49.14
C LEU A 54 1.46 -1.66 49.74
N GLU A 55 0.44 -1.88 48.90
CA GLU A 55 -0.91 -2.18 49.37
C GLU A 55 -0.99 -3.54 50.09
N LYS A 56 -0.19 -4.53 49.65
CA LYS A 56 -0.06 -5.83 50.31
C LYS A 56 0.61 -5.72 51.70
N SER A 57 1.70 -4.97 51.83
CA SER A 57 2.38 -4.75 53.11
C SER A 57 1.52 -3.94 54.09
N LYS A 58 0.81 -2.92 53.60
CA LYS A 58 -0.21 -2.17 54.35
C LYS A 58 -1.30 -3.08 54.92
N LYS A 59 -1.95 -3.91 54.08
CA LYS A 59 -2.98 -4.87 54.51
C LYS A 59 -2.46 -5.91 55.51
N ASN A 60 -1.20 -6.34 55.38
CA ASN A 60 -0.56 -7.23 56.35
C ASN A 60 -0.37 -6.55 57.71
N TYR A 61 0.10 -5.29 57.73
CA TYR A 61 0.23 -4.50 58.96
C TYR A 61 -1.13 -4.24 59.63
N GLU A 62 -2.15 -3.81 58.87
CA GLU A 62 -3.52 -3.62 59.35
C GLU A 62 -4.14 -4.90 59.94
N LYS A 63 -3.73 -6.08 59.47
CA LYS A 63 -4.13 -7.37 60.06
C LYS A 63 -3.34 -7.66 61.34
N ALA A 64 -2.01 -7.55 61.30
CA ALA A 64 -1.14 -7.85 62.44
C ALA A 64 -1.42 -6.93 63.64
N PHE A 65 -1.73 -5.64 63.40
CA PHE A 65 -2.15 -4.68 64.41
C PHE A 65 -3.43 -5.14 65.14
N ARG A 66 -4.49 -5.48 64.41
CA ARG A 66 -5.74 -6.00 64.99
C ARG A 66 -5.56 -7.34 65.72
N GLU A 67 -4.64 -8.19 65.27
CA GLU A 67 -4.28 -9.41 66.00
C GLU A 67 -3.50 -9.13 67.29
N ALA A 68 -2.64 -8.10 67.30
CA ALA A 68 -1.90 -7.65 68.49
C ALA A 68 -2.82 -6.98 69.53
N GLU A 69 -3.69 -6.06 69.11
CA GLU A 69 -4.71 -5.47 69.99
C GLU A 69 -5.56 -6.57 70.63
N LYS A 70 -6.11 -7.49 69.84
CA LYS A 70 -6.94 -8.59 70.34
C LYS A 70 -6.18 -9.53 71.30
N ALA A 71 -4.89 -9.77 71.07
CA ALA A 71 -4.08 -10.59 71.96
C ALA A 71 -3.77 -9.87 73.28
N GLN A 72 -3.48 -8.56 73.22
CA GLN A 72 -3.28 -7.71 74.40
C GLN A 72 -4.56 -7.61 75.25
N ASP A 73 -5.71 -7.43 74.60
CA ASP A 73 -7.03 -7.33 75.23
C ASP A 73 -7.42 -8.65 75.93
N ASN A 74 -7.07 -9.80 75.33
CA ASN A 74 -7.21 -11.12 75.95
C ASN A 74 -6.27 -11.33 77.14
N TYR A 75 -5.02 -10.84 77.06
CA TYR A 75 -4.08 -10.88 78.19
C TYR A 75 -4.58 -10.05 79.37
N LEU A 76 -5.04 -8.80 79.14
CA LEU A 76 -5.56 -7.93 80.20
C LEU A 76 -6.80 -8.52 80.88
N LYS A 77 -7.68 -9.20 80.12
CA LYS A 77 -8.84 -9.92 80.66
C LYS A 77 -8.43 -11.16 81.47
N ALA A 78 -7.37 -11.86 81.06
CA ALA A 78 -6.87 -13.03 81.77
C ALA A 78 -6.14 -12.65 83.08
N ASP A 79 -5.34 -11.58 83.09
CA ASP A 79 -4.63 -11.08 84.28
C ASP A 79 -5.59 -10.57 85.37
N ALA A 80 -6.78 -10.09 84.97
CA ALA A 80 -7.85 -9.68 85.86
C ALA A 80 -8.74 -10.83 86.40
N ASP A 81 -8.66 -12.05 85.85
CA ASP A 81 -9.51 -13.17 86.25
C ASP A 81 -8.90 -13.98 87.41
N LEU A 82 -9.49 -13.82 88.60
CA LEU A 82 -9.12 -14.51 89.83
C LEU A 82 -9.29 -16.04 89.77
N HIS A 83 -9.99 -16.57 88.76
CA HIS A 83 -10.17 -18.01 88.55
C HIS A 83 -9.14 -18.65 87.61
N LEU A 84 -8.33 -17.85 86.89
CA LEU A 84 -7.28 -18.39 86.02
C LEU A 84 -6.00 -18.74 86.77
N SER A 85 -5.32 -19.78 86.29
CA SER A 85 -4.00 -20.14 86.82
C SER A 85 -2.92 -19.19 86.30
N ARG A 86 -1.90 -18.90 87.12
CA ARG A 86 -0.74 -18.08 86.71
C ARG A 86 -0.06 -18.58 85.43
N ALA A 87 -0.09 -19.89 85.17
CA ALA A 87 0.48 -20.47 83.96
C ALA A 87 -0.35 -20.13 82.69
N GLU A 88 -1.67 -20.00 82.81
CA GLU A 88 -2.52 -19.60 81.69
C GLU A 88 -2.43 -18.08 81.45
N VAL A 89 -2.36 -17.26 82.51
CA VAL A 89 -2.11 -15.81 82.39
C VAL A 89 -0.76 -15.54 81.70
N GLU A 90 0.31 -16.22 82.13
CA GLU A 90 1.64 -16.11 81.50
C GLU A 90 1.63 -16.55 80.03
N LYS A 91 0.85 -17.59 79.70
CA LYS A 91 0.64 -18.03 78.31
C LYS A 91 -0.07 -16.97 77.46
N GLN A 92 -1.06 -16.25 78.00
CA GLN A 92 -1.67 -15.11 77.30
C GLN A 92 -0.68 -13.92 77.19
N ARG A 93 0.13 -13.65 78.21
CA ARG A 93 1.19 -12.62 78.20
C ARG A 93 2.21 -12.87 77.09
N MET A 94 2.66 -14.13 76.96
CA MET A 94 3.58 -14.56 75.91
C MET A 94 2.95 -14.42 74.52
N ASN A 95 1.68 -14.82 74.35
CA ASN A 95 0.94 -14.66 73.09
C ASN A 95 0.78 -13.18 72.68
N ALA A 96 0.43 -12.30 73.62
CA ALA A 96 0.37 -10.85 73.39
C ALA A 96 1.74 -10.29 72.97
N SER A 97 2.83 -10.67 73.65
CA SER A 97 4.19 -10.27 73.29
C SER A 97 4.60 -10.73 71.88
N ILE A 98 4.27 -11.97 71.50
CA ILE A 98 4.55 -12.51 70.16
C ILE A 98 3.76 -11.74 69.09
N LYS A 99 2.49 -11.44 69.33
CA LYS A 99 1.66 -10.68 68.38
C LYS A 99 2.07 -9.22 68.26
N ASN A 100 2.51 -8.60 69.35
CA ASN A 100 3.08 -7.26 69.31
C ASN A 100 4.38 -7.21 68.47
N GLN A 101 5.25 -8.22 68.57
CA GLN A 101 6.44 -8.31 67.72
C GLN A 101 6.05 -8.45 66.23
N GLN A 102 5.14 -9.37 65.89
CA GLN A 102 4.64 -9.54 64.52
C GLN A 102 4.02 -8.24 63.94
N CYS A 103 3.38 -7.43 64.79
CA CYS A 103 2.90 -6.10 64.42
C CYS A 103 4.04 -5.14 64.09
N GLU A 104 5.05 -4.98 64.94
CA GLU A 104 6.18 -4.07 64.67
C GLU A 104 7.07 -4.54 63.50
N ASP A 105 7.21 -5.85 63.28
CA ASP A 105 7.89 -6.41 62.11
C ASP A 105 7.17 -6.02 60.80
N SER A 106 5.85 -6.22 60.74
CA SER A 106 5.03 -5.89 59.55
C SER A 106 4.88 -4.39 59.30
N LYS A 107 4.86 -3.58 60.36
CA LYS A 107 4.93 -2.12 60.34
C LYS A 107 6.24 -1.62 59.73
N THR A 108 7.36 -2.26 60.09
CA THR A 108 8.69 -1.95 59.54
C THR A 108 8.75 -2.26 58.05
N GLU A 109 8.22 -3.41 57.62
CA GLU A 109 8.12 -3.78 56.20
C GLU A 109 7.23 -2.81 55.40
N TYR A 110 6.08 -2.41 55.96
CA TYR A 110 5.21 -1.40 55.35
C TYR A 110 5.93 -0.05 55.19
N ALA A 111 6.66 0.41 56.22
CA ALA A 111 7.43 1.66 56.15
C ALA A 111 8.55 1.60 55.10
N ASN A 112 9.29 0.49 55.02
CA ASN A 112 10.33 0.25 54.01
C ASN A 112 9.76 0.30 52.59
N GLN A 113 8.65 -0.41 52.35
CA GLN A 113 8.03 -0.46 51.03
C GLN A 113 7.35 0.88 50.67
N LEU A 114 6.84 1.64 51.65
CA LEU A 114 6.32 3.00 51.44
C LEU A 114 7.43 3.96 50.98
N GLN A 115 8.58 3.98 51.67
CA GLN A 115 9.73 4.81 51.27
C GLN A 115 10.19 4.47 49.85
N LYS A 116 10.33 3.17 49.56
CA LYS A 116 10.75 2.64 48.25
C LYS A 116 9.77 2.97 47.12
N THR A 117 8.46 2.83 47.34
CA THR A 117 7.44 3.19 46.35
C THR A 117 7.36 4.70 46.14
N ASN A 118 7.46 5.52 47.19
CA ASN A 118 7.47 6.98 47.06
C ASN A 118 8.70 7.48 46.29
N GLN A 119 9.89 6.93 46.54
CA GLN A 119 11.08 7.23 45.75
C GLN A 119 10.88 6.86 44.27
N LEU A 120 10.46 5.62 43.99
CA LEU A 120 10.24 5.15 42.63
C LEU A 120 9.17 5.98 41.89
N GLN A 121 8.12 6.41 42.58
CA GLN A 121 7.08 7.29 42.03
C GLN A 121 7.64 8.68 41.71
N GLY A 122 8.47 9.24 42.60
CA GLY A 122 9.18 10.49 42.37
C GLY A 122 10.09 10.43 41.13
N ASP A 123 10.94 9.40 41.05
CA ASP A 123 11.83 9.17 39.91
C ASP A 123 11.04 8.92 38.61
N HIS A 124 9.96 8.14 38.66
CA HIS A 124 9.11 7.83 37.52
C HIS A 124 8.53 9.10 36.86
N TYR A 125 7.86 9.96 37.63
CA TYR A 125 7.18 11.14 37.07
C TYR A 125 8.09 12.34 36.82
N ASN A 126 9.15 12.54 37.60
CA ASN A 126 10.00 13.74 37.49
C ASN A 126 11.26 13.54 36.63
N THR A 127 11.69 12.28 36.42
CA THR A 127 12.96 11.97 35.74
C THR A 127 12.80 10.99 34.59
N VAL A 128 12.22 9.82 34.84
CA VAL A 128 12.28 8.68 33.91
C VAL A 128 11.28 8.79 32.77
N MET A 129 9.99 9.03 33.05
CA MET A 129 8.98 9.23 32.00
C MET A 129 9.22 10.49 31.17
N PRO A 130 9.60 11.65 31.75
CA PRO A 130 10.02 12.82 30.97
C PRO A 130 11.17 12.52 30.01
N GLY A 131 12.19 11.75 30.43
CA GLY A 131 13.29 11.33 29.57
C GLY A 131 12.87 10.43 28.40
N ILE A 132 11.91 9.52 28.63
CA ILE A 132 11.35 8.65 27.60
C ILE A 132 10.49 9.47 26.60
N PHE A 133 9.67 10.40 27.08
CA PHE A 133 8.88 11.28 26.22
C PHE A 133 9.76 12.24 25.42
N GLN A 134 10.84 12.80 25.99
CA GLN A 134 11.82 13.59 25.24
C GLN A 134 12.47 12.76 24.12
N GLY A 135 12.82 11.50 24.38
CA GLY A 135 13.34 10.59 23.34
C GLY A 135 12.36 10.37 22.18
N LEU A 136 11.06 10.23 22.48
CA LEU A 136 10.01 10.14 21.46
C LEU A 136 9.82 11.46 20.69
N GLN A 137 9.85 12.60 21.37
CA GLN A 137 9.78 13.93 20.74
C GLN A 137 10.97 14.17 19.81
N ASP A 138 12.19 13.86 20.26
CA ASP A 138 13.43 13.95 19.47
C ASP A 138 13.37 13.13 18.18
N LEU A 139 12.66 12.00 18.18
CA LEU A 139 12.44 11.17 16.98
C LEU A 139 11.40 11.79 16.05
N ASP A 140 10.32 12.37 16.59
CA ASP A 140 9.31 13.01 15.75
C ASP A 140 9.82 14.32 15.13
N GLU A 141 10.54 15.15 15.88
CA GLU A 141 11.17 16.36 15.33
C GLU A 141 12.16 16.02 14.19
N LYS A 142 12.91 14.92 14.31
CA LYS A 142 13.74 14.38 13.21
C LYS A 142 12.89 13.94 12.02
N ARG A 143 11.79 13.22 12.23
CA ARG A 143 10.84 12.79 11.18
C ARG A 143 10.26 13.99 10.43
N ILE A 144 9.77 15.00 11.16
CA ILE A 144 9.18 16.23 10.63
C ILE A 144 10.23 17.05 9.86
N ASN A 145 11.44 17.20 10.39
CA ASN A 145 12.52 17.90 9.70
C ASN A 145 12.97 17.18 8.41
N ASN A 146 13.00 15.84 8.41
CA ASN A 146 13.26 15.06 7.20
C ASN A 146 12.17 15.27 6.14
N PHE A 147 10.89 15.31 6.53
CA PHE A 147 9.79 15.63 5.60
C PHE A 147 9.92 17.03 4.98
N LYS A 148 10.18 18.02 5.83
CA LYS A 148 10.42 19.43 5.45
C LYS A 148 11.58 19.56 4.45
N ASN A 149 12.63 18.76 4.60
CA ASN A 149 13.79 18.78 3.71
C ASN A 149 13.54 18.01 2.39
N LEU A 150 12.72 16.95 2.39
CA LEU A 150 12.21 16.32 1.16
C LEU A 150 11.40 17.32 0.34
N LEU A 151 10.40 17.98 0.94
CA LEU A 151 9.51 18.90 0.22
C LEU A 151 10.29 20.04 -0.45
N LYS A 152 11.30 20.59 0.23
CA LYS A 152 12.24 21.57 -0.35
C LYS A 152 12.97 21.01 -1.57
N LYS A 153 13.65 19.86 -1.42
CA LYS A 153 14.43 19.24 -2.50
C LYS A 153 13.57 18.91 -3.72
N SER A 154 12.35 18.42 -3.52
CA SER A 154 11.41 18.16 -4.63
C SER A 154 11.10 19.43 -5.42
N VAL A 155 10.77 20.54 -4.75
CA VAL A 155 10.53 21.84 -5.40
C VAL A 155 11.80 22.40 -6.06
N GLU A 156 12.99 22.18 -5.47
CA GLU A 156 14.27 22.58 -6.04
C GLU A 156 14.59 21.81 -7.34
N ILE A 157 14.35 20.50 -7.38
CA ILE A 157 14.55 19.67 -8.59
C ILE A 157 13.64 20.16 -9.72
N GLU A 158 12.33 20.29 -9.47
CA GLU A 158 11.34 20.74 -10.46
C GLU A 158 11.70 22.13 -11.03
N ARG A 159 12.01 23.09 -10.15
CA ARG A 159 12.49 24.43 -10.56
C ARG A 159 13.73 24.37 -11.43
N SER A 160 14.62 23.41 -11.18
CA SER A 160 15.86 23.23 -11.95
C SER A 160 15.63 22.69 -13.38
N VAL A 161 14.42 22.26 -13.72
CA VAL A 161 14.03 21.81 -15.07
C VAL A 161 13.56 22.97 -15.95
N PHE A 162 12.99 24.04 -15.38
CA PHE A 162 12.50 25.20 -16.16
C PHE A 162 13.52 25.81 -17.15
N PRO A 163 14.83 25.97 -16.83
CA PRO A 163 15.81 26.46 -17.80
C PRO A 163 16.02 25.53 -19.01
N ILE A 164 15.73 24.23 -18.87
CA ILE A 164 15.76 23.25 -19.97
C ILE A 164 14.50 23.40 -20.84
N ILE A 165 13.34 23.61 -20.22
CA ILE A 165 12.07 23.84 -20.92
C ILE A 165 12.11 25.14 -21.71
N ASN A 166 12.53 26.25 -21.09
CA ASN A 166 12.68 27.53 -21.78
C ASN A 166 13.63 27.39 -22.98
N LYS A 167 14.79 26.75 -22.79
CA LYS A 167 15.74 26.49 -23.90
C LYS A 167 15.22 25.54 -24.99
N CYS A 168 14.22 24.70 -24.71
CA CYS A 168 13.48 23.98 -25.76
C CYS A 168 12.58 24.95 -26.54
N LEU A 169 11.82 25.80 -25.84
CA LEU A 169 10.88 26.77 -26.44
C LEU A 169 11.62 27.82 -27.27
N ASP A 170 12.68 28.43 -26.73
CA ASP A 170 13.55 29.37 -27.45
C ASP A 170 14.07 28.77 -28.78
N GLY A 171 14.43 27.48 -28.75
CA GLY A 171 14.91 26.74 -29.92
C GLY A 171 13.81 26.37 -30.92
N ILE A 172 12.54 26.33 -30.51
CA ILE A 172 11.39 26.17 -31.41
C ILE A 172 11.05 27.51 -32.07
N VAL A 173 11.05 28.61 -31.30
CA VAL A 173 10.85 29.97 -31.81
C VAL A 173 11.92 30.32 -32.84
N SER A 174 13.20 30.16 -32.50
CA SER A 174 14.32 30.43 -33.41
C SER A 174 14.32 29.54 -34.66
N ALA A 175 13.75 28.32 -34.60
CA ALA A 175 13.56 27.48 -35.78
C ALA A 175 12.42 27.98 -36.68
N ALA A 176 11.31 28.46 -36.11
CA ALA A 176 10.21 29.07 -36.86
C ALA A 176 10.62 30.41 -37.50
N GLU A 177 11.42 31.22 -36.78
CA GLU A 177 12.02 32.46 -37.28
C GLU A 177 13.08 32.23 -38.39
N SER A 178 13.55 30.99 -38.58
CA SER A 178 14.52 30.63 -39.63
C SER A 178 13.88 30.14 -40.94
N ILE A 179 12.55 30.16 -41.03
CA ILE A 179 11.81 29.84 -42.27
C ILE A 179 11.84 31.07 -43.19
N ASP A 180 12.29 30.87 -44.43
CA ASP A 180 12.34 31.89 -45.49
C ASP A 180 11.66 31.33 -46.74
N GLU A 181 10.42 31.77 -47.00
CA GLU A 181 9.62 31.30 -48.13
C GLU A 181 10.25 31.62 -49.50
N HIS A 182 11.14 32.62 -49.56
CA HIS A 182 11.79 33.05 -50.79
C HIS A 182 13.03 32.19 -51.08
N SER A 183 13.82 31.88 -50.05
CA SER A 183 14.93 30.92 -50.12
C SER A 183 14.44 29.52 -50.49
N ASP A 184 13.42 29.00 -49.81
CA ASP A 184 12.85 27.68 -50.11
C ASP A 184 12.28 27.62 -51.54
N SER A 185 11.60 28.68 -51.99
CA SER A 185 11.12 28.80 -53.37
C SER A 185 12.27 28.82 -54.39
N GLN A 186 13.38 29.51 -54.09
CA GLN A 186 14.57 29.50 -54.95
C GLN A 186 15.22 28.12 -55.02
N VAL A 187 15.30 27.37 -53.92
CA VAL A 187 15.82 25.99 -53.93
C VAL A 187 14.98 25.08 -54.84
N VAL A 188 13.66 25.25 -54.87
CA VAL A 188 12.78 24.53 -55.82
C VAL A 188 13.07 24.95 -57.26
N ILE A 189 13.17 26.24 -57.56
CA ILE A 189 13.49 26.74 -58.92
C ILE A 189 14.88 26.24 -59.37
N GLU A 190 15.89 26.33 -58.51
CA GLU A 190 17.25 25.80 -58.72
C GLU A 190 17.24 24.30 -59.03
N ARG A 191 16.37 23.53 -58.36
CA ARG A 191 16.28 22.07 -58.49
C ARG A 191 15.53 21.60 -59.73
N TYR A 192 14.56 22.39 -60.21
CA TYR A 192 13.65 22.01 -61.29
C TYR A 192 13.75 22.88 -62.56
N LYS A 193 14.62 23.90 -62.60
CA LYS A 193 14.92 24.67 -63.82
C LYS A 193 15.36 23.74 -64.95
N SER A 194 14.56 23.70 -66.01
CA SER A 194 14.67 22.74 -67.11
C SER A 194 15.82 23.03 -68.09
N GLY A 195 16.44 24.21 -67.99
CA GLY A 195 17.43 24.69 -68.96
C GLY A 195 16.82 25.19 -70.28
N PHE A 196 15.52 24.98 -70.52
CA PHE A 196 14.85 25.55 -71.69
C PHE A 196 14.69 27.06 -71.53
N THR A 197 15.23 27.82 -72.48
CA THR A 197 14.86 29.21 -72.68
C THR A 197 13.41 29.30 -73.17
N PRO A 198 12.67 30.39 -72.88
CA PRO A 198 11.44 30.70 -73.59
C PRO A 198 11.66 30.66 -75.11
N PRO A 199 10.68 30.19 -75.91
CA PRO A 199 10.75 30.32 -77.37
C PRO A 199 10.91 31.79 -77.77
N GLY A 200 11.81 32.06 -78.71
CA GLY A 200 11.89 33.37 -79.37
C GLY A 200 10.68 33.61 -80.28
N ASP A 201 10.53 34.86 -80.74
CA ASP A 201 9.46 35.25 -81.66
C ASP A 201 9.47 34.37 -82.92
N ILE A 202 8.27 33.95 -83.35
CA ILE A 202 8.10 33.14 -84.55
C ILE A 202 8.44 34.01 -85.77
N PRO A 203 9.44 33.66 -86.59
CA PRO A 203 9.84 34.48 -87.72
C PRO A 203 8.76 34.52 -88.80
N PHE A 204 8.69 35.62 -89.53
CA PHE A 204 7.82 35.77 -90.69
C PHE A 204 8.41 35.01 -91.90
N ASP A 205 7.70 33.98 -92.36
CA ASP A 205 8.05 33.25 -93.59
C ASP A 205 7.70 34.09 -94.83
N ASP A 206 8.68 34.84 -95.35
CA ASP A 206 8.53 35.62 -96.59
C ASP A 206 8.62 34.72 -97.84
N LEU A 207 7.43 34.28 -98.28
CA LEU A 207 7.24 33.45 -99.47
C LEU A 207 7.55 34.17 -100.80
N SER A 208 7.93 35.45 -100.81
CA SER A 208 8.29 36.18 -102.04
C SER A 208 9.66 35.81 -102.60
N THR A 209 10.52 35.15 -101.82
CA THR A 209 11.85 34.70 -102.27
C THR A 209 11.85 33.23 -102.72
N PRO A 210 12.32 32.90 -103.94
CA PRO A 210 12.25 31.53 -104.47
C PRO A 210 13.31 30.61 -103.84
N ARG A 211 12.86 29.45 -103.31
CA ARG A 211 13.74 28.38 -102.78
C ARG A 211 14.74 27.91 -103.84
N GLN A 212 16.04 28.21 -103.66
CA GLN A 212 17.10 27.70 -104.54
C GLN A 212 17.40 26.22 -104.25
N ASN A 213 16.55 25.34 -104.78
CA ASN A 213 16.74 23.89 -104.73
C ASN A 213 17.71 23.45 -105.85
N GLY A 214 19.02 23.45 -105.56
CA GLY A 214 20.07 23.09 -106.52
C GLY A 214 21.09 22.11 -105.95
N GLY A 215 20.90 20.82 -106.20
CA GLY A 215 21.92 19.79 -105.98
C GLY A 215 22.70 19.51 -107.27
N GLY A 216 24.03 19.51 -107.20
CA GLY A 216 24.93 19.24 -108.32
C GLY A 216 26.33 19.77 -108.04
N GLY A 217 27.36 18.92 -108.16
CA GLY A 217 28.75 19.30 -107.87
C GLY A 217 29.45 19.99 -109.05
N GLY A 218 30.45 20.83 -108.76
CA GLY A 218 31.15 21.61 -109.80
C GLY A 218 32.45 22.30 -109.34
N LEU A 219 33.50 21.50 -109.17
CA LEU A 219 34.93 21.83 -109.37
C LEU A 219 35.42 23.32 -109.33
N GLY A 220 35.95 23.73 -108.18
CA GLY A 220 37.27 24.40 -108.06
C GLY A 220 37.49 25.79 -108.70
N GLY A 221 38.77 26.19 -108.75
CA GLY A 221 39.24 27.43 -109.43
C GLY A 221 39.29 28.68 -108.53
N GLY A 222 40.32 28.80 -107.69
CA GLY A 222 40.54 29.99 -106.85
C GLY A 222 41.42 31.09 -107.49
N GLY A 223 41.71 32.12 -106.69
CA GLY A 223 42.45 33.31 -107.08
C GLY A 223 41.53 34.52 -107.35
N GLY A 224 41.91 35.75 -107.01
CA GLY A 224 43.11 36.20 -106.29
C GLY A 224 43.30 37.72 -106.40
N GLY A 225 44.14 38.29 -105.53
CA GLY A 225 44.47 39.72 -105.52
C GLY A 225 43.50 40.59 -104.69
N VAL A 226 43.88 41.68 -104.01
CA VAL A 226 45.07 42.10 -103.24
C VAL A 226 44.87 43.60 -102.93
N GLY A 227 45.16 44.02 -101.69
CA GLY A 227 45.17 45.43 -101.26
C GLY A 227 43.88 45.92 -100.59
N GLY A 228 43.94 46.66 -99.47
CA GLY A 228 45.08 46.90 -98.58
C GLY A 228 44.91 48.09 -97.63
N GLY A 229 45.53 48.02 -96.44
CA GLY A 229 45.88 49.18 -95.61
C GLY A 229 44.98 49.52 -94.40
N GLY A 230 45.46 49.20 -93.19
CA GLY A 230 45.03 49.80 -91.90
C GLY A 230 43.72 49.27 -91.29
N GLY A 231 43.55 49.25 -89.96
CA GLY A 231 44.54 49.50 -88.89
C GLY A 231 43.88 49.63 -87.50
N GLY A 232 44.29 48.78 -86.54
CA GLY A 232 43.66 48.66 -85.21
C GLY A 232 42.35 47.83 -85.25
N GLY A 233 41.95 47.06 -84.23
CA GLY A 233 42.52 46.87 -82.88
C GLY A 233 41.45 47.16 -81.81
N GLY A 234 40.96 46.18 -81.04
CA GLY A 234 41.26 44.74 -81.03
C GLY A 234 40.17 43.94 -80.30
N ASP A 235 40.49 42.68 -79.95
CA ASP A 235 39.94 41.82 -78.88
C ASP A 235 38.41 41.89 -78.56
N GLY A 236 37.59 40.84 -78.71
CA GLY A 236 37.83 39.48 -79.18
C GLY A 236 37.52 38.39 -78.13
N ASN A 237 36.36 37.74 -78.26
CA ASN A 237 36.24 36.31 -77.97
C ASN A 237 35.05 35.69 -78.73
N THR A 238 35.20 34.45 -79.21
CA THR A 238 34.19 33.73 -80.01
C THR A 238 33.64 32.51 -79.27
N PRO A 239 32.35 32.20 -79.42
CA PRO A 239 31.84 30.83 -79.28
C PRO A 239 31.99 30.08 -80.61
N THR A 240 32.52 28.86 -80.57
CA THR A 240 32.74 28.02 -81.76
C THR A 240 31.45 27.43 -82.32
N THR A 241 31.30 27.46 -83.64
CA THR A 241 30.23 26.77 -84.38
C THR A 241 30.29 25.25 -84.25
N HIS A 242 29.15 24.61 -84.00
CA HIS A 242 28.92 23.21 -84.34
C HIS A 242 27.71 23.09 -85.27
N THR A 243 27.83 22.25 -86.30
CA THR A 243 26.83 22.03 -87.36
C THR A 243 25.71 21.07 -86.92
N PRO A 244 24.54 21.10 -87.58
CA PRO A 244 23.31 20.51 -87.04
C PRO A 244 23.16 19.01 -87.30
N LEU A 245 22.49 18.33 -86.36
CA LEU A 245 21.91 17.00 -86.56
C LEU A 245 20.38 17.10 -86.51
N ARG A 246 19.71 16.33 -87.38
CA ARG A 246 18.24 16.20 -87.44
C ARG A 246 17.80 15.08 -86.49
N GLN A 247 16.65 15.21 -85.83
CA GLN A 247 15.42 14.48 -86.22
C GLN A 247 14.22 14.71 -85.28
N ASP A 248 13.06 14.74 -85.91
CA ASP A 248 11.77 14.15 -85.53
C ASP A 248 11.09 14.47 -84.19
N THR A 249 10.03 15.27 -84.34
CA THR A 249 8.85 15.34 -83.46
C THR A 249 8.30 13.96 -83.10
N ILE A 250 8.32 13.59 -81.81
CA ILE A 250 7.57 12.44 -81.28
C ILE A 250 6.52 12.93 -80.28
N LYS A 251 5.23 12.85 -80.68
CA LYS A 251 4.11 12.88 -79.74
C LYS A 251 4.02 11.50 -79.06
N GLY A 252 4.30 11.42 -77.77
CA GLY A 252 4.34 10.16 -77.01
C GLY A 252 3.42 10.18 -75.79
N THR A 253 2.42 9.30 -75.75
CA THR A 253 1.52 9.12 -74.60
C THR A 253 2.16 8.24 -73.53
N ILE A 254 2.34 8.76 -72.32
CA ILE A 254 2.73 7.94 -71.15
C ILE A 254 1.53 7.18 -70.57
N SER A 255 1.28 6.00 -71.11
CA SER A 255 0.33 5.02 -70.55
C SER A 255 0.95 4.29 -69.35
N ALA A 256 0.21 4.15 -68.26
CA ALA A 256 0.66 3.44 -67.06
C ALA A 256 0.53 1.91 -67.23
N SER A 257 1.61 1.15 -66.97
CA SER A 257 1.52 -0.30 -66.77
C SER A 257 2.67 -0.89 -65.95
N LYS A 258 2.31 -1.89 -65.12
CA LYS A 258 3.12 -2.53 -64.07
C LYS A 258 4.23 -3.43 -64.63
N LEU A 259 5.37 -3.51 -63.93
CA LEU A 259 6.28 -4.66 -63.83
C LEU A 259 7.26 -4.40 -62.65
N LYS A 260 7.76 -5.36 -61.84
CA LYS A 260 7.48 -6.80 -61.69
C LYS A 260 7.82 -7.24 -60.25
N LYS A 261 7.11 -8.25 -59.72
CA LYS A 261 7.37 -8.85 -58.39
C LYS A 261 8.57 -9.82 -58.45
N ARG A 262 9.49 -9.77 -57.49
CA ARG A 262 10.47 -10.84 -57.19
C ARG A 262 10.33 -11.27 -55.72
N GLY A 263 10.64 -12.53 -55.42
CA GLY A 263 10.48 -13.11 -54.08
C GLY A 263 11.54 -12.62 -53.08
N GLY A 264 11.23 -12.69 -51.79
CA GLY A 264 12.13 -12.31 -50.71
C GLY A 264 13.01 -13.46 -50.20
N ILE A 265 13.95 -13.12 -49.32
CA ILE A 265 14.81 -14.05 -48.56
C ILE A 265 14.95 -13.46 -47.14
N PHE A 266 14.86 -14.29 -46.10
CA PHE A 266 14.89 -13.95 -44.66
C PHE A 266 13.72 -13.03 -44.18
N GLY A 267 12.85 -13.44 -43.26
CA GLY A 267 12.76 -14.71 -42.53
C GLY A 267 13.53 -14.72 -41.21
N ILE A 268 13.14 -13.87 -40.25
CA ILE A 268 13.78 -13.73 -38.92
C ILE A 268 12.75 -13.69 -37.76
N PHE A 269 11.59 -14.34 -37.92
CA PHE A 269 10.59 -14.48 -36.85
C PHE A 269 10.03 -15.90 -36.79
N ALA A 270 10.79 -16.81 -36.18
CA ALA A 270 10.30 -18.10 -35.70
C ALA A 270 11.18 -18.58 -34.52
N SER A 271 10.58 -18.60 -33.33
CA SER A 271 10.90 -19.49 -32.20
C SER A 271 12.37 -19.71 -31.80
N ASN A 272 12.78 -19.10 -30.68
CA ASN A 272 13.48 -19.88 -29.66
C ASN A 272 12.82 -19.67 -28.28
N LYS A 273 13.01 -20.64 -27.39
CA LYS A 273 12.31 -20.82 -26.12
C LYS A 273 13.11 -20.20 -24.96
N ASN A 274 12.43 -19.99 -23.83
CA ASN A 274 12.99 -19.65 -22.52
C ASN A 274 13.56 -18.23 -22.36
N ASN A 275 12.70 -17.28 -21.98
CA ASN A 275 12.93 -16.57 -20.71
C ASN A 275 11.57 -16.35 -20.02
N PHE A 276 11.48 -16.65 -18.73
CA PHE A 276 10.20 -16.80 -18.02
C PHE A 276 9.84 -15.52 -17.24
N SER A 277 9.31 -14.51 -17.96
CA SER A 277 8.80 -13.28 -17.35
C SER A 277 7.44 -13.52 -16.68
N PHE A 278 7.41 -13.50 -15.34
CA PHE A 278 6.21 -13.79 -14.54
C PHE A 278 5.46 -12.50 -14.19
N SER A 279 4.74 -11.92 -15.16
CA SER A 279 3.92 -10.72 -14.93
C SER A 279 2.77 -10.46 -15.94
N GLU A 280 2.61 -11.27 -16.98
CA GLU A 280 1.90 -10.86 -18.22
C GLU A 280 0.75 -11.84 -18.60
N LYS A 281 0.05 -12.41 -17.60
CA LYS A 281 -0.98 -13.44 -17.89
C LYS A 281 -2.13 -13.62 -16.89
N ASP A 282 -2.55 -12.53 -16.25
CA ASP A 282 -3.67 -12.53 -15.30
C ASP A 282 -4.85 -11.63 -15.74
N ASP A 283 -4.84 -11.11 -16.97
CA ASP A 283 -6.02 -10.47 -17.57
C ASP A 283 -7.00 -11.57 -18.01
N PHE A 284 -7.85 -12.00 -17.07
CA PHE A 284 -8.84 -13.07 -17.28
C PHE A 284 -10.05 -12.64 -18.16
N SER A 285 -9.92 -11.59 -18.97
CA SER A 285 -10.96 -11.02 -19.84
C SER A 285 -11.54 -12.01 -20.85
N ASP A 286 -10.73 -12.97 -21.29
CA ASP A 286 -11.08 -13.93 -22.35
C ASP A 286 -12.00 -15.07 -21.84
N LEU A 287 -12.35 -15.07 -20.55
CA LEU A 287 -13.16 -16.11 -19.91
C LEU A 287 -14.60 -15.63 -19.66
N PRO A 288 -15.63 -16.48 -19.87
CA PRO A 288 -17.01 -16.17 -19.49
C PRO A 288 -17.11 -15.79 -17.99
N PRO A 289 -18.00 -14.87 -17.57
CA PRO A 289 -17.97 -14.27 -16.22
C PRO A 289 -17.87 -15.27 -15.07
N ASN A 290 -18.67 -16.34 -15.08
CA ASN A 290 -18.61 -17.39 -14.03
C ASN A 290 -17.29 -18.19 -14.04
N GLN A 291 -16.61 -18.31 -15.17
CA GLN A 291 -15.26 -18.92 -15.25
C GLN A 291 -14.18 -17.90 -14.83
N ARG A 292 -14.33 -16.62 -15.21
CA ARG A 292 -13.47 -15.51 -14.76
C ARG A 292 -13.49 -15.41 -13.23
N LYS A 293 -14.68 -15.35 -12.61
CA LYS A 293 -14.87 -15.38 -11.15
C LYS A 293 -14.16 -16.57 -10.50
N LYS A 294 -14.40 -17.79 -11.00
CA LYS A 294 -13.79 -19.01 -10.45
C LYS A 294 -12.25 -19.03 -10.54
N ARG A 295 -11.65 -18.44 -11.58
CA ARG A 295 -10.18 -18.31 -11.71
C ARG A 295 -9.60 -17.25 -10.80
N ILE A 296 -10.30 -16.13 -10.62
CA ILE A 296 -9.87 -15.05 -9.71
C ILE A 296 -9.98 -15.51 -8.26
N GLN A 297 -11.07 -16.20 -7.88
CA GLN A 297 -11.19 -16.81 -6.56
C GLN A 297 -10.03 -17.77 -6.28
N GLN A 298 -9.72 -18.69 -7.20
CA GLN A 298 -8.58 -19.59 -7.06
C GLN A 298 -7.24 -18.85 -6.91
N ARG A 299 -7.10 -17.63 -7.44
CA ARG A 299 -5.93 -16.77 -7.23
C ARG A 299 -5.92 -16.10 -5.86
N ILE A 300 -7.07 -15.66 -5.35
CA ILE A 300 -7.21 -15.18 -3.97
C ILE A 300 -6.81 -16.31 -3.01
N ASP A 301 -7.27 -17.54 -3.23
CA ASP A 301 -6.95 -18.71 -2.40
C ASP A 301 -5.44 -19.07 -2.47
N ASP A 302 -4.86 -19.10 -3.67
CA ASP A 302 -3.41 -19.30 -3.93
C ASP A 302 -2.54 -18.28 -3.16
N VAL A 303 -2.92 -17.00 -3.19
CA VAL A 303 -2.14 -15.89 -2.62
C VAL A 303 -2.37 -15.80 -1.11
N THR A 304 -3.60 -16.03 -0.63
CA THR A 304 -3.93 -16.10 0.80
C THR A 304 -3.14 -17.22 1.48
N THR A 305 -3.01 -18.39 0.83
CA THR A 305 -2.22 -19.51 1.35
C THR A 305 -0.73 -19.13 1.48
N LYS A 306 -0.14 -18.48 0.47
CA LYS A 306 1.25 -18.00 0.51
C LYS A 306 1.45 -16.89 1.55
N LEU A 307 0.47 -16.00 1.73
CA LEU A 307 0.51 -14.92 2.71
C LEU A 307 0.55 -15.48 4.15
N HIS A 308 -0.22 -16.52 4.44
CA HIS A 308 -0.15 -17.24 5.73
C HIS A 308 1.21 -17.93 5.92
N GLN A 309 1.71 -18.64 4.90
CA GLN A 309 3.01 -19.32 4.96
C GLN A 309 4.17 -18.34 5.22
N GLU A 310 4.19 -17.20 4.54
CA GLU A 310 5.22 -16.18 4.72
C GLU A 310 5.08 -15.45 6.06
N THR A 311 3.85 -15.22 6.54
CA THR A 311 3.61 -14.64 7.88
C THR A 311 4.12 -15.57 8.99
N ALA A 312 3.83 -16.87 8.90
CA ALA A 312 4.37 -17.87 9.83
C ALA A 312 5.91 -17.96 9.76
N ALA A 313 6.51 -17.82 8.57
CA ALA A 313 7.96 -17.76 8.41
C ALA A 313 8.58 -16.52 9.08
N ARG A 314 7.99 -15.33 8.89
CA ARG A 314 8.37 -14.10 9.59
C ARG A 314 8.36 -14.30 11.11
N ASP A 315 7.29 -14.91 11.63
CA ASP A 315 7.10 -15.04 13.08
C ASP A 315 8.04 -16.08 13.70
N GLY A 316 8.37 -17.14 12.96
CA GLY A 316 9.47 -18.04 13.30
C GLY A 316 10.83 -17.33 13.38
N LEU A 317 11.16 -16.49 12.40
CA LEU A 317 12.39 -15.69 12.39
C LEU A 317 12.42 -14.67 13.55
N LEU A 318 11.28 -14.07 13.88
CA LEU A 318 11.11 -13.14 15.01
C LEU A 318 11.39 -13.84 16.35
N LYS A 319 10.90 -15.08 16.52
CA LYS A 319 11.16 -15.92 17.70
C LYS A 319 12.62 -16.41 17.77
N MET A 320 13.25 -16.70 16.63
CA MET A 320 14.69 -17.00 16.60
C MET A 320 15.55 -15.79 17.01
N LYS A 321 15.17 -14.57 16.59
CA LYS A 321 15.81 -13.33 17.03
C LYS A 321 15.71 -13.16 18.55
N GLU A 322 14.53 -13.38 19.15
CA GLU A 322 14.33 -13.33 20.60
C GLU A 322 15.23 -14.34 21.35
N VAL A 323 15.37 -15.56 20.83
CA VAL A 323 16.27 -16.59 21.39
C VAL A 323 17.74 -16.18 21.32
N TYR A 324 18.18 -15.51 20.26
CA TYR A 324 19.55 -15.00 20.13
C TYR A 324 19.81 -13.76 21.02
N GLU A 325 18.81 -12.90 21.22
CA GLU A 325 18.90 -11.76 22.16
C GLU A 325 18.94 -12.24 23.62
N GLY A 326 18.19 -13.29 23.95
CA GLY A 326 18.20 -13.91 25.27
C GLY A 326 19.43 -14.77 25.58
N ASN A 327 20.12 -15.29 24.54
CA ASN A 327 21.35 -16.07 24.72
C ASN A 327 22.34 -15.89 23.55
N PRO A 328 23.36 -15.01 23.69
CA PRO A 328 24.37 -14.76 22.67
C PRO A 328 25.23 -15.97 22.26
N SER A 329 25.17 -17.11 22.99
CA SER A 329 25.89 -18.32 22.57
C SER A 329 25.15 -19.14 21.50
N LEU A 330 23.90 -18.80 21.17
CA LEU A 330 23.08 -19.53 20.19
C LEU A 330 23.14 -18.90 18.78
N GLY A 331 23.49 -17.62 18.68
CA GLY A 331 23.66 -16.91 17.41
C GLY A 331 23.65 -15.39 17.58
N ASP A 332 23.94 -14.68 16.50
CA ASP A 332 23.86 -13.22 16.42
C ASP A 332 22.45 -12.79 15.96
N PRO A 333 21.69 -12.00 16.74
CA PRO A 333 20.39 -11.47 16.32
C PRO A 333 20.42 -10.72 14.99
N MET A 334 21.54 -10.05 14.67
CA MET A 334 21.68 -9.25 13.45
C MET A 334 21.74 -10.12 12.19
N SER A 335 22.21 -11.38 12.31
CA SER A 335 22.27 -12.33 11.19
C SER A 335 20.89 -12.69 10.60
N ILE A 336 19.83 -12.58 11.40
CA ILE A 336 18.44 -12.88 11.00
C ILE A 336 17.72 -11.67 10.40
N MET A 337 18.16 -10.44 10.71
CA MET A 337 17.47 -9.20 10.29
C MET A 337 17.27 -9.10 8.78
N GLY A 338 18.21 -9.60 7.96
CA GLY A 338 18.05 -9.64 6.50
C GLY A 338 16.88 -10.53 6.06
N GLN A 339 16.78 -11.74 6.62
CA GLN A 339 15.70 -12.68 6.31
C GLN A 339 14.34 -12.17 6.79
N LEU A 340 14.30 -11.52 7.96
CA LEU A 340 13.10 -10.87 8.50
C LEU A 340 12.61 -9.75 7.57
N ASN A 341 13.53 -8.91 7.08
CA ASN A 341 13.24 -7.83 6.13
C ASN A 341 12.75 -8.36 4.77
N ASP A 342 13.34 -9.44 4.26
CA ASP A 342 12.93 -10.04 2.99
C ASP A 342 11.57 -10.74 3.10
N SER A 343 11.28 -11.38 4.24
CA SER A 343 9.96 -11.94 4.54
C SER A 343 8.88 -10.85 4.63
N CYS A 344 9.16 -9.75 5.33
CA CYS A 344 8.28 -8.57 5.36
C CYS A 344 7.99 -7.99 3.97
N GLN A 345 8.97 -7.96 3.07
CA GLN A 345 8.75 -7.52 1.67
C GLN A 345 7.88 -8.50 0.88
N ARG A 346 8.03 -9.82 1.10
CA ARG A 346 7.18 -10.83 0.45
C ARG A 346 5.73 -10.75 0.96
N ILE A 347 5.52 -10.54 2.26
CA ILE A 347 4.18 -10.28 2.85
C ILE A 347 3.52 -9.06 2.20
N GLU A 348 4.23 -7.93 2.09
CA GLU A 348 3.70 -6.70 1.46
C GLU A 348 3.29 -6.93 0.00
N LYS A 349 4.13 -7.64 -0.77
CA LYS A 349 3.82 -7.99 -2.16
C LYS A 349 2.58 -8.88 -2.25
N LEU A 350 2.49 -9.92 -1.42
CA LEU A 350 1.36 -10.85 -1.40
C LEU A 350 0.06 -10.14 -1.00
N ARG A 351 0.09 -9.19 -0.05
CA ARG A 351 -1.06 -8.33 0.28
C ARG A 351 -1.52 -7.47 -0.90
N SER A 352 -0.56 -6.84 -1.59
CA SER A 352 -0.83 -6.02 -2.79
C SER A 352 -1.43 -6.85 -3.94
N GLU A 353 -0.93 -8.09 -4.12
CA GLU A 353 -1.40 -9.05 -5.12
C GLU A 353 -2.80 -9.59 -4.78
N LEU A 354 -3.07 -9.87 -3.50
CA LEU A 354 -4.37 -10.28 -2.98
C LEU A 354 -5.43 -9.18 -3.19
N GLN A 355 -5.12 -7.93 -2.82
CA GLN A 355 -6.01 -6.79 -3.04
C GLN A 355 -6.32 -6.56 -4.52
N ARG A 356 -5.33 -6.74 -5.42
CA ARG A 356 -5.57 -6.67 -6.87
C ARG A 356 -6.59 -7.71 -7.31
N TYR A 357 -6.45 -8.97 -6.88
CA TYR A 357 -7.39 -10.03 -7.25
C TYR A 357 -8.78 -9.85 -6.61
N GLN A 358 -8.89 -9.27 -5.41
CA GLN A 358 -10.18 -8.90 -4.80
C GLN A 358 -10.92 -7.87 -5.65
N ASN A 359 -10.29 -6.74 -5.98
CA ASN A 359 -10.91 -5.71 -6.84
C ASN A 359 -11.39 -6.31 -8.19
N MET A 360 -10.59 -7.21 -8.78
CA MET A 360 -10.94 -7.89 -10.03
C MET A 360 -12.09 -8.91 -9.89
N LEU A 361 -12.41 -9.36 -8.66
CA LEU A 361 -13.57 -10.20 -8.35
C LEU A 361 -14.84 -9.33 -8.29
N ASP A 362 -14.75 -8.17 -7.64
CA ASP A 362 -15.84 -7.20 -7.49
C ASP A 362 -16.31 -6.68 -8.87
N ASP A 363 -15.37 -6.34 -9.76
CA ASP A 363 -15.65 -5.99 -11.17
C ASP A 363 -16.52 -7.07 -11.87
N VAL A 364 -16.25 -8.34 -11.60
CA VAL A 364 -16.92 -9.48 -12.25
C VAL A 364 -18.30 -9.75 -11.67
N ASP A 365 -18.48 -9.55 -10.37
CA ASP A 365 -19.82 -9.64 -9.77
C ASP A 365 -20.70 -8.46 -10.19
N GLY A 366 -20.13 -7.27 -10.42
CA GLY A 366 -20.81 -6.15 -11.07
C GLY A 366 -21.30 -6.48 -12.48
N ASP A 367 -20.44 -7.07 -13.33
CA ASP A 367 -20.81 -7.55 -14.68
C ASP A 367 -21.96 -8.59 -14.62
N ILE A 368 -21.90 -9.52 -13.65
CA ILE A 368 -22.89 -10.60 -13.49
C ILE A 368 -24.26 -10.06 -13.03
N GLN A 369 -24.28 -9.10 -12.11
CA GLN A 369 -25.54 -8.50 -11.62
C GLN A 369 -26.27 -7.72 -12.73
N GLN A 370 -25.55 -6.98 -13.58
CA GLN A 370 -26.16 -6.27 -14.71
C GLN A 370 -26.81 -7.22 -15.72
N GLN A 371 -26.23 -8.41 -15.95
CA GLN A 371 -26.81 -9.42 -16.84
C GLN A 371 -28.12 -10.06 -16.32
N GLN A 372 -28.44 -9.96 -15.03
CA GLN A 372 -29.71 -10.48 -14.49
C GLN A 372 -30.87 -9.47 -14.56
N GLN A 373 -30.62 -8.16 -14.61
CA GLN A 373 -31.70 -7.16 -14.62
C GLN A 373 -32.31 -6.89 -16.01
N SER A 374 -31.68 -7.31 -17.12
CA SER A 374 -32.26 -7.19 -18.47
C SER A 374 -33.18 -8.35 -18.88
N GLY A 375 -33.58 -9.20 -17.93
CA GLY A 375 -34.17 -10.52 -18.20
C GLY A 375 -35.71 -10.65 -18.19
N GLY A 376 -36.48 -9.56 -18.00
CA GLY A 376 -37.93 -9.67 -17.84
C GLY A 376 -38.74 -8.45 -18.29
N GLY A 377 -39.54 -8.61 -19.35
CA GLY A 377 -40.46 -7.56 -19.84
C GLY A 377 -40.90 -7.77 -21.29
N GLY A 378 -41.86 -8.67 -21.53
CA GLY A 378 -42.36 -8.97 -22.88
C GLY A 378 -43.87 -8.75 -23.04
N GLY A 379 -44.28 -8.05 -24.11
CA GLY A 379 -45.66 -8.02 -24.60
C GLY A 379 -46.20 -6.63 -24.96
N GLY A 380 -46.62 -6.44 -26.22
CA GLY A 380 -47.33 -5.22 -26.68
C GLY A 380 -46.90 -4.76 -28.07
N GLY A 381 -47.60 -5.20 -29.13
CA GLY A 381 -47.22 -4.92 -30.52
C GLY A 381 -47.65 -3.54 -31.06
N GLY A 382 -46.97 -3.10 -32.11
CA GLY A 382 -47.27 -1.90 -32.92
C GLY A 382 -46.45 -1.93 -34.22
N ALA A 383 -46.98 -1.42 -35.33
CA ALA A 383 -46.44 -1.70 -36.68
C ALA A 383 -45.99 -0.44 -37.46
N SER A 384 -45.34 -0.68 -38.61
CA SER A 384 -44.91 0.25 -39.68
C SER A 384 -43.62 1.05 -39.43
N GLY A 385 -42.88 1.41 -40.51
CA GLY A 385 -41.67 2.25 -40.38
C GLY A 385 -40.80 2.46 -41.64
N GLY A 386 -40.45 1.40 -42.39
CA GLY A 386 -39.61 1.51 -43.61
C GLY A 386 -38.10 1.75 -43.36
N PRO A 387 -37.24 1.72 -44.40
CA PRO A 387 -35.78 1.68 -44.24
C PRO A 387 -35.05 2.98 -44.63
N SER A 388 -33.87 3.22 -44.04
CA SER A 388 -32.83 4.11 -44.59
C SER A 388 -31.44 3.79 -44.00
N THR A 389 -30.42 3.84 -44.85
CA THR A 389 -28.98 3.72 -44.53
C THR A 389 -28.20 4.71 -45.42
N PRO A 390 -26.88 4.88 -45.27
CA PRO A 390 -26.23 5.42 -44.08
C PRO A 390 -25.32 6.63 -44.42
N ASN A 391 -24.98 7.43 -43.41
CA ASN A 391 -23.92 8.44 -43.47
C ASN A 391 -23.51 8.74 -42.01
N ALA A 392 -22.29 9.08 -41.60
CA ALA A 392 -20.91 8.93 -42.05
C ALA A 392 -20.10 9.81 -41.09
N SER A 393 -18.96 9.33 -40.58
CA SER A 393 -17.78 10.13 -40.14
C SER A 393 -17.92 11.19 -39.00
N LEU A 394 -16.88 11.54 -38.23
CA LEU A 394 -15.57 10.93 -37.90
C LEU A 394 -15.00 11.68 -36.66
N THR A 395 -14.29 10.98 -35.76
CA THR A 395 -13.40 11.55 -34.69
C THR A 395 -14.10 12.43 -33.61
N PRO A 396 -13.38 12.88 -32.55
CA PRO A 396 -12.72 12.03 -31.54
C PRO A 396 -13.12 12.40 -30.07
N PRO A 397 -12.84 11.56 -29.07
CA PRO A 397 -13.11 11.86 -27.66
C PRO A 397 -12.08 12.82 -27.03
N THR A 398 -12.45 13.44 -25.90
CA THR A 398 -11.54 14.21 -25.01
C THR A 398 -11.77 13.79 -23.56
N THR A 399 -10.70 13.78 -22.75
CA THR A 399 -10.64 13.24 -21.38
C THR A 399 -11.02 14.23 -20.28
N THR A 400 -11.60 13.73 -19.18
CA THR A 400 -11.44 14.13 -17.73
C THR A 400 -12.47 13.28 -16.95
N THR A 401 -12.19 12.40 -15.97
CA THR A 401 -11.22 12.30 -14.85
C THR A 401 -11.65 13.02 -13.57
N THR A 402 -12.21 12.27 -12.60
CA THR A 402 -12.21 12.44 -11.12
C THR A 402 -13.09 11.28 -10.58
N THR A 403 -12.63 10.23 -9.89
CA THR A 403 -11.72 10.07 -8.73
C THR A 403 -12.44 10.25 -7.39
N THR A 404 -12.89 9.12 -6.82
CA THR A 404 -13.33 8.96 -5.43
C THR A 404 -12.14 9.03 -4.46
N THR A 405 -12.34 9.44 -3.20
CA THR A 405 -11.41 9.09 -2.12
C THR A 405 -12.07 9.14 -0.74
N THR A 406 -12.14 7.99 -0.07
CA THR A 406 -12.19 7.86 1.40
C THR A 406 -10.93 7.12 1.83
N THR A 407 -10.32 7.52 2.95
CA THR A 407 -9.18 6.81 3.54
C THR A 407 -9.36 6.69 5.06
N THR A 408 -9.54 5.47 5.53
CA THR A 408 -9.44 5.10 6.94
C THR A 408 -7.97 4.90 7.33
N THR A 409 -7.60 5.21 8.57
CA THR A 409 -6.34 4.74 9.17
C THR A 409 -6.54 4.38 10.66
N THR A 410 -6.30 3.11 10.98
CA THR A 410 -5.94 2.63 12.33
C THR A 410 -4.41 2.67 12.49
N PRO A 411 -3.86 2.59 13.73
CA PRO A 411 -3.44 1.31 14.35
C PRO A 411 -3.92 1.19 15.83
N GLY A 412 -3.74 0.14 16.64
CA GLY A 412 -2.63 -0.83 16.83
C GLY A 412 -1.65 -0.34 17.93
N GLU A 413 -1.04 -1.12 18.84
CA GLU A 413 -0.91 -2.60 18.99
C GLU A 413 -0.43 -2.97 20.48
N PRO A 414 0.40 -4.00 20.87
CA PRO A 414 0.18 -4.81 22.12
C PRO A 414 1.39 -4.94 23.11
N LYS A 415 1.41 -5.92 24.07
CA LYS A 415 2.63 -6.72 24.50
C LYS A 415 2.54 -7.78 25.67
N SER A 416 3.06 -9.00 25.41
CA SER A 416 4.15 -9.82 26.06
C SER A 416 4.33 -10.07 27.59
N THR A 417 5.06 -11.10 28.13
CA THR A 417 5.61 -12.46 27.72
C THR A 417 6.32 -13.18 28.95
N THR A 418 6.53 -14.53 28.92
CA THR A 418 7.42 -15.40 29.80
C THR A 418 7.02 -15.67 31.29
N THR A 419 7.51 -16.65 32.09
CA THR A 419 8.59 -17.71 32.15
C THR A 419 8.21 -18.78 33.25
N THR A 420 8.69 -20.03 33.52
CA THR A 420 9.63 -21.11 33.03
C THR A 420 9.13 -22.50 33.63
N THR A 421 9.77 -23.66 33.96
CA THR A 421 11.15 -24.26 34.04
C THR A 421 11.14 -25.84 34.19
N THR A 422 12.18 -26.54 33.68
CA THR A 422 12.87 -27.80 34.18
C THR A 422 12.19 -29.22 34.35
N THR A 423 12.86 -30.25 33.77
CA THR A 423 12.86 -31.75 33.99
C THR A 423 11.81 -32.71 33.37
N THR A 424 12.25 -33.97 33.11
CA THR A 424 11.69 -35.03 32.21
C THR A 424 12.31 -36.43 32.53
N PRO A 425 11.97 -37.60 31.90
CA PRO A 425 10.87 -38.02 30.98
C PRO A 425 10.05 -39.23 31.60
N PRO A 426 9.19 -40.07 30.93
CA PRO A 426 9.36 -40.78 29.62
C PRO A 426 8.14 -40.82 28.65
N GLU A 427 8.41 -40.43 27.40
CA GLU A 427 8.03 -41.08 26.13
C GLU A 427 6.66 -41.82 25.94
N LYS A 428 5.70 -41.16 25.26
CA LYS A 428 5.25 -41.52 23.88
C LYS A 428 4.41 -40.41 23.22
N LEU A 429 4.23 -40.47 21.89
CA LEU A 429 3.76 -39.36 21.05
C LEU A 429 2.28 -38.96 21.29
N PRO A 430 1.97 -37.65 21.41
CA PRO A 430 0.62 -37.11 21.40
C PRO A 430 0.18 -36.57 20.02
N SER A 431 -1.11 -36.23 19.90
CA SER A 431 -1.73 -35.50 18.78
C SER A 431 -1.67 -33.96 18.97
N GLN A 432 -2.24 -33.22 18.01
CA GLN A 432 -2.32 -31.73 18.01
C GLN A 432 -3.34 -31.17 19.00
N GLY A 433 -3.22 -29.87 19.38
CA GLY A 433 -4.26 -29.10 20.08
C GLY A 433 -3.79 -27.74 20.64
N SER A 434 -4.75 -26.85 20.95
CA SER A 434 -4.62 -25.50 21.59
C SER A 434 -3.95 -24.41 20.73
N SER A 435 -4.51 -23.25 20.37
CA SER A 435 -5.71 -22.45 20.74
C SER A 435 -5.74 -21.75 22.12
N HIS A 436 -6.01 -20.43 22.10
CA HIS A 436 -6.32 -19.55 23.23
C HIS A 436 -7.17 -18.36 22.73
N SER A 437 -8.04 -17.82 23.59
CA SER A 437 -9.02 -16.75 23.27
C SER A 437 -8.53 -15.35 23.68
N PRO A 438 -8.89 -14.27 22.96
CA PRO A 438 -8.61 -12.90 23.38
C PRO A 438 -9.67 -12.38 24.36
N GLU A 439 -9.20 -11.85 25.49
CA GLU A 439 -10.03 -11.18 26.49
C GLU A 439 -10.06 -9.66 26.24
N SER A 440 -11.23 -9.01 26.33
CA SER A 440 -11.35 -7.54 26.26
C SER A 440 -12.64 -7.03 26.90
N GLY A 441 -12.51 -6.43 28.09
CA GLY A 441 -13.62 -5.76 28.78
C GLY A 441 -13.99 -4.41 28.14
N ILE A 442 -15.28 -4.13 28.02
CA ILE A 442 -15.81 -2.92 27.37
C ILE A 442 -15.98 -1.80 28.39
N GLY A 443 -15.19 -0.72 28.25
CA GLY A 443 -15.43 0.54 28.93
C GLY A 443 -16.32 1.46 28.09
N LEU A 444 -17.53 1.76 28.56
CA LEU A 444 -18.46 2.68 27.89
C LEU A 444 -17.84 4.08 27.76
N SER A 445 -17.84 4.64 26.55
CA SER A 445 -17.50 6.04 26.30
C SER A 445 -18.60 6.74 25.50
N HIS A 446 -19.13 7.81 26.07
CA HIS A 446 -20.32 8.53 25.61
C HIS A 446 -19.90 9.78 24.84
N ASN A 447 -20.52 10.04 23.67
CA ASN A 447 -20.29 11.28 22.92
C ASN A 447 -21.62 11.82 22.39
N SER A 448 -21.95 13.06 22.77
CA SER A 448 -23.32 13.58 22.77
C SER A 448 -23.63 14.52 21.59
N LEU A 449 -24.90 14.51 21.13
CA LEU A 449 -25.53 15.60 20.37
C LEU A 449 -27.01 15.77 20.85
N PRO A 450 -27.70 16.89 20.56
CA PRO A 450 -28.51 17.54 21.60
C PRO A 450 -30.01 17.70 21.31
N GLY A 451 -30.77 17.94 22.39
CA GLY A 451 -31.87 18.90 22.39
C GLY A 451 -33.30 18.35 22.49
N SER A 452 -33.88 18.43 23.69
CA SER A 452 -35.30 18.76 23.89
C SER A 452 -35.52 19.22 25.33
N ASP A 453 -36.11 20.40 25.53
CA ASP A 453 -36.51 20.88 26.86
C ASP A 453 -37.88 20.31 27.28
N THR A 454 -38.04 19.87 28.53
CA THR A 454 -39.20 20.21 29.39
C THR A 454 -38.95 19.82 30.85
N TYR A 455 -39.67 20.48 31.76
CA TYR A 455 -39.58 20.29 33.21
C TYR A 455 -40.66 19.30 33.70
N ASP A 456 -40.37 18.48 34.72
CA ASP A 456 -40.98 18.69 36.05
C ASP A 456 -40.22 17.95 37.19
N GLN A 457 -40.57 18.27 38.43
CA GLN A 457 -40.16 17.63 39.70
C GLN A 457 -41.43 17.48 40.60
N PRO A 458 -41.45 16.77 41.75
CA PRO A 458 -40.33 16.35 42.62
C PRO A 458 -40.41 14.88 43.13
N ASP A 459 -39.58 14.58 44.14
CA ASP A 459 -39.62 13.45 45.10
C ASP A 459 -39.46 12.00 44.56
N GLY A 460 -38.76 11.07 45.25
CA GLY A 460 -37.96 11.25 46.47
C GLY A 460 -37.84 10.02 47.38
N ASP A 461 -37.20 8.92 46.94
CA ASP A 461 -36.74 7.84 47.85
C ASP A 461 -35.51 7.08 47.29
N ASP A 462 -34.83 6.32 48.14
CA ASP A 462 -33.64 5.52 47.83
C ASP A 462 -34.01 4.16 47.20
N ASN A 463 -33.78 4.01 45.90
CA ASN A 463 -33.53 2.72 45.27
C ASN A 463 -32.59 2.91 44.06
N THR A 464 -31.47 2.20 44.06
CA THR A 464 -30.58 2.16 42.89
C THR A 464 -31.14 1.17 41.87
N GLU A 465 -31.96 1.66 40.94
CA GLU A 465 -32.37 0.84 39.79
C GLU A 465 -31.14 0.45 38.97
N PHE A 466 -30.83 -0.84 39.03
CA PHE A 466 -29.80 -1.48 38.23
C PHE A 466 -30.22 -1.39 36.76
N TYR A 467 -29.48 -0.61 35.95
CA TYR A 467 -29.76 -0.45 34.53
C TYR A 467 -29.69 -1.82 33.83
N ASP A 468 -30.86 -2.38 33.54
CA ASP A 468 -31.01 -3.63 32.79
C ASP A 468 -30.41 -3.41 31.40
N THR A 469 -29.23 -3.99 31.19
CA THR A 469 -28.49 -3.83 29.93
C THR A 469 -29.14 -4.73 28.91
N GLU A 470 -30.03 -4.15 28.08
CA GLU A 470 -30.84 -4.88 27.12
C GLU A 470 -29.97 -5.84 26.30
N PRO A 471 -30.19 -7.17 26.41
CA PRO A 471 -29.23 -8.15 25.95
C PRO A 471 -29.16 -8.17 24.42
N LEU A 472 -27.93 -8.12 23.89
CA LEU A 472 -27.68 -8.04 22.45
C LEU A 472 -28.50 -9.05 21.64
N PRO A 473 -29.04 -8.65 20.46
CA PRO A 473 -29.95 -9.48 19.68
C PRO A 473 -29.26 -10.76 19.18
N VAL A 474 -30.05 -11.83 19.05
CA VAL A 474 -29.58 -13.10 18.47
C VAL A 474 -29.56 -12.97 16.95
N ILE A 475 -28.38 -13.09 16.35
CA ILE A 475 -28.17 -12.97 14.90
C ILE A 475 -28.15 -14.33 14.17
N GLY A 476 -28.28 -15.43 14.90
CA GLY A 476 -28.37 -16.79 14.37
C GLY A 476 -28.31 -17.85 15.46
N THR A 477 -28.28 -19.12 15.06
CA THR A 477 -27.95 -20.24 15.95
C THR A 477 -26.67 -20.94 15.47
N CYS A 478 -26.02 -21.65 16.36
CA CYS A 478 -24.91 -22.52 16.01
C CYS A 478 -24.96 -23.83 16.79
N ARG A 479 -24.43 -24.89 16.18
CA ARG A 479 -24.31 -26.22 16.78
C ARG A 479 -22.85 -26.56 16.96
N ALA A 480 -22.45 -26.96 18.16
CA ALA A 480 -21.08 -27.39 18.45
C ALA A 480 -20.74 -28.65 17.65
N LEU A 481 -19.59 -28.61 16.96
CA LEU A 481 -19.03 -29.72 16.18
C LEU A 481 -18.07 -30.58 16.99
N TYR A 482 -17.52 -30.03 18.09
CA TYR A 482 -16.59 -30.69 19.00
C TYR A 482 -16.80 -30.18 20.43
N ASN A 483 -16.40 -30.96 21.43
CA ASN A 483 -16.25 -30.45 22.79
C ASN A 483 -15.20 -29.33 22.84
N PHE A 484 -15.44 -28.32 23.68
CA PHE A 484 -14.48 -27.26 23.99
C PHE A 484 -14.59 -26.89 25.47
N ASP A 485 -13.51 -27.15 26.22
CA ASP A 485 -13.38 -26.78 27.62
C ASP A 485 -12.81 -25.35 27.73
N GLY A 486 -13.70 -24.37 27.88
CA GLY A 486 -13.35 -22.97 28.11
C GLY A 486 -12.47 -22.81 29.36
N THR A 487 -11.26 -22.27 29.19
CA THR A 487 -10.22 -22.17 30.23
C THR A 487 -9.62 -20.76 30.38
N SER A 488 -9.98 -19.82 29.50
CA SER A 488 -9.67 -18.39 29.64
C SER A 488 -10.90 -17.61 30.10
N GLU A 489 -10.69 -16.46 30.75
CA GLU A 489 -11.78 -15.56 31.13
C GLU A 489 -12.58 -15.14 29.87
N GLY A 490 -13.91 -15.10 29.98
CA GLY A 490 -14.81 -14.88 28.84
C GLY A 490 -15.00 -16.05 27.85
N SER A 491 -14.27 -17.17 27.96
CA SER A 491 -14.52 -18.35 27.11
C SER A 491 -15.63 -19.25 27.67
N MET A 492 -16.55 -19.69 26.81
CA MET A 492 -17.68 -20.56 27.19
C MET A 492 -17.31 -22.03 26.96
N ASN A 493 -17.73 -22.93 27.86
CA ASN A 493 -17.64 -24.37 27.64
C ASN A 493 -18.76 -24.88 26.73
N MET A 494 -18.50 -25.87 25.87
CA MET A 494 -19.56 -26.50 25.05
C MET A 494 -19.29 -27.98 24.79
N THR A 495 -20.36 -28.75 24.63
CA THR A 495 -20.31 -30.18 24.29
C THR A 495 -20.65 -30.40 22.81
N GLU A 496 -20.03 -31.38 22.15
CA GLU A 496 -20.38 -31.78 20.78
C GLU A 496 -21.90 -32.04 20.64
N GLY A 497 -22.54 -31.37 19.68
CA GLY A 497 -23.98 -31.41 19.45
C GLY A 497 -24.80 -30.38 20.25
N GLU A 498 -24.21 -29.59 21.15
CA GLU A 498 -24.90 -28.52 21.87
C GLU A 498 -25.32 -27.37 20.93
N GLU A 499 -26.54 -26.86 21.09
CA GLU A 499 -27.07 -25.72 20.32
C GLU A 499 -27.04 -24.44 21.15
N LEU A 500 -26.48 -23.37 20.56
CA LEU A 500 -26.28 -22.06 21.18
C LEU A 500 -26.78 -20.94 20.25
N ASN A 501 -27.12 -19.80 20.83
CA ASN A 501 -27.48 -18.59 20.08
C ASN A 501 -26.21 -17.82 19.71
N VAL A 502 -26.06 -17.43 18.44
CA VAL A 502 -24.98 -16.53 17.98
C VAL A 502 -25.38 -15.10 18.26
N ILE A 503 -24.50 -14.35 18.94
CA ILE A 503 -24.67 -12.93 19.28
C ILE A 503 -23.77 -12.06 18.41
N GLU A 504 -22.54 -12.50 18.16
CA GLU A 504 -21.55 -11.78 17.35
C GLU A 504 -20.72 -12.78 16.55
N ILE A 505 -20.51 -12.50 15.26
CA ILE A 505 -19.69 -13.33 14.37
C ILE A 505 -18.20 -12.98 14.47
N ASP A 506 -17.35 -13.98 14.22
CA ASP A 506 -15.91 -13.86 14.04
C ASP A 506 -15.52 -12.70 13.11
N GLN A 507 -14.76 -11.74 13.65
CA GLN A 507 -14.28 -10.58 12.90
C GLN A 507 -12.90 -10.82 12.24
N GLY A 508 -12.40 -12.05 12.27
CA GLY A 508 -11.09 -12.48 11.76
C GLY A 508 -10.08 -12.84 12.84
N ASP A 509 -10.52 -13.04 14.09
CA ASP A 509 -9.67 -13.44 15.22
C ASP A 509 -9.84 -14.93 15.61
N GLY A 510 -10.84 -15.61 15.07
CA GLY A 510 -11.10 -17.03 15.29
C GLY A 510 -12.18 -17.34 16.33
N TRP A 511 -12.90 -16.33 16.84
CA TRP A 511 -13.84 -16.48 17.96
C TRP A 511 -15.23 -15.92 17.66
N THR A 512 -16.26 -16.71 17.98
CA THR A 512 -17.68 -16.31 17.88
C THR A 512 -18.24 -16.09 19.28
N ARG A 513 -19.00 -15.01 19.48
CA ARG A 513 -19.71 -14.74 20.74
C ARG A 513 -21.06 -15.44 20.74
N VAL A 514 -21.30 -16.28 21.74
CA VAL A 514 -22.47 -17.13 21.85
C VAL A 514 -23.17 -16.96 23.21
N ARG A 515 -24.48 -17.20 23.24
CA ARG A 515 -25.33 -17.20 24.43
C ARG A 515 -26.01 -18.55 24.61
N ARG A 516 -25.91 -19.13 25.81
CA ARG A 516 -26.54 -20.42 26.15
C ARG A 516 -28.03 -20.25 26.43
N VAL A 517 -28.86 -20.97 25.68
CA VAL A 517 -30.33 -20.80 25.63
C VAL A 517 -31.01 -21.02 26.99
N SER A 518 -30.44 -21.89 27.84
CA SER A 518 -31.00 -22.30 29.13
C SER A 518 -30.59 -21.44 30.33
N SER A 519 -29.45 -20.75 30.26
CA SER A 519 -28.85 -20.02 31.40
C SER A 519 -28.68 -18.52 31.15
N PHE A 520 -28.86 -18.05 29.91
CA PHE A 520 -28.55 -16.67 29.47
C PHE A 520 -27.06 -16.27 29.60
N GLU A 521 -26.21 -17.22 29.98
CA GLU A 521 -24.74 -17.13 30.02
C GLU A 521 -24.19 -16.77 28.64
N GLU A 522 -23.19 -15.89 28.59
CA GLU A 522 -22.49 -15.48 27.37
C GLU A 522 -20.99 -15.75 27.46
N GLY A 523 -20.38 -16.03 26.30
CA GLY A 523 -18.94 -16.14 26.17
C GLY A 523 -18.50 -16.44 24.74
N PHE A 524 -17.20 -16.64 24.58
CA PHE A 524 -16.57 -16.89 23.29
C PHE A 524 -16.23 -18.37 23.10
N VAL A 525 -16.48 -18.87 21.89
CA VAL A 525 -16.12 -20.22 21.43
C VAL A 525 -15.34 -20.15 20.12
N PRO A 526 -14.45 -21.12 19.81
CA PRO A 526 -13.71 -21.09 18.56
C PRO A 526 -14.66 -21.26 17.37
N THR A 527 -14.60 -20.35 16.39
CA THR A 527 -15.47 -20.37 15.20
C THR A 527 -15.36 -21.67 14.40
N SER A 528 -14.17 -22.27 14.41
CA SER A 528 -13.90 -23.56 13.74
C SER A 528 -14.45 -24.79 14.48
N TYR A 529 -15.01 -24.61 15.68
CA TYR A 529 -15.61 -25.67 16.50
C TYR A 529 -17.16 -25.65 16.45
N ILE A 530 -17.76 -24.75 15.67
CA ILE A 530 -19.22 -24.59 15.55
C ILE A 530 -19.68 -24.56 14.08
N GLU A 531 -20.88 -25.06 13.82
CA GLU A 531 -21.60 -24.90 12.56
C GLU A 531 -22.67 -23.81 12.74
N MET A 532 -22.51 -22.67 12.06
CA MET A 532 -23.38 -21.50 12.21
C MET A 532 -24.49 -21.44 11.15
N THR A 533 -25.72 -21.12 11.58
CA THR A 533 -26.86 -20.75 10.75
C THR A 533 -27.30 -19.34 11.14
N LEU A 534 -26.89 -18.34 10.36
CA LEU A 534 -27.28 -16.95 10.59
C LEU A 534 -28.71 -16.68 10.12
N TYR A 535 -29.41 -15.80 10.84
CA TYR A 535 -30.70 -15.29 10.40
C TYR A 535 -30.48 -14.17 9.38
N ASN A 536 -30.93 -14.39 8.14
CA ASN A 536 -30.90 -13.35 7.12
C ASN A 536 -31.84 -12.21 7.52
N ASN A 537 -31.28 -11.05 7.89
CA ASN A 537 -32.02 -9.80 7.89
C ASN A 537 -32.37 -9.44 6.43
N CYS A 538 -33.66 -9.22 6.18
CA CYS A 538 -34.21 -8.80 4.89
C CYS A 538 -34.13 -7.28 4.70
#